data_AF-A0A529XK80-F1
#
_entry.id   AF-A0A529XK80-F1
#
_cell.length_a   1.000
_cell.length_b   1.000
_cell.length_c   1.000
_cell.angle_alpha   90.00
_cell.angle_beta   90.00
_cell.angle_gamma   90.00
#
_symmetry.space_group_name_H-M   'P 1'
#
loop_
_entity.id
_entity.type
_entity.pdbx_description
1 polymer ?
#
loop_
_entity_poly.entity_id
_entity_poly.type
_entity_poly.pdbx_seq_one_letter_code
_entity_poly.pdbx_strand_id
1 'polypeptide(L)'
;LAKDYLGIGPIKAMAESMGVESPLEAHKTMVLGTSGMTVMDQATGYSVFAQNGFVGSRHGITQLVTRTGEVVYDWAKDAPPPHRVLSEKALKYMNTMLAAVPVIGTARRAQLPNIVVAGKTGTTQSYRDAWFVGFTGNYTAAVWLGNDDFTATNKMTGGSLPAMVWQRLMVYAHQNIDLKPIPGLD
;
A
#
# COMPACT_ATOMS: atom_id res chain seq x y z
N LEU A 1 8.65 -0.18 -21.06
CA LEU A 1 8.26 -0.41 -19.65
C LEU A 1 9.50 -0.40 -18.77
N ALA A 2 9.40 -0.14 -17.46
CA ALA A 2 10.57 -0.09 -16.56
C ALA A 2 11.46 -1.34 -16.67
N LYS A 3 10.85 -2.53 -16.85
CA LYS A 3 11.57 -3.79 -17.08
C LYS A 3 12.51 -3.78 -18.28
N ASP A 4 12.23 -2.98 -19.30
CA ASP A 4 13.03 -2.93 -20.54
C ASP A 4 14.33 -2.12 -20.32
N TYR A 5 14.39 -1.33 -19.24
CA TYR A 5 15.56 -0.52 -18.87
C TYR A 5 16.29 -1.07 -17.64
N LEU A 6 15.56 -1.61 -16.66
CA LEU A 6 16.12 -2.08 -15.37
C LEU A 6 16.29 -3.60 -15.30
N GLY A 7 15.58 -4.36 -16.14
CA GLY A 7 15.42 -5.80 -15.95
C GLY A 7 14.46 -6.16 -14.81
N ILE A 8 14.28 -7.47 -14.60
CA ILE A 8 13.32 -8.03 -13.63
C ILE A 8 13.91 -8.12 -12.23
N GLY A 9 15.17 -8.55 -12.11
CA GLY A 9 15.85 -8.74 -10.82
C GLY A 9 15.78 -7.51 -9.91
N PRO A 10 16.16 -6.32 -10.38
CA PRO A 10 16.08 -5.10 -9.57
C PRO A 10 14.64 -4.71 -9.16
N ILE A 11 13.65 -4.97 -10.01
CA ILE A 11 12.23 -4.68 -9.70
C ILE A 11 11.74 -5.61 -8.58
N LYS A 12 12.05 -6.91 -8.69
CA LYS A 12 11.72 -7.90 -7.66
C LYS A 12 12.41 -7.56 -6.33
N ALA A 13 13.71 -7.31 -6.37
CA ALA A 13 14.49 -6.96 -5.18
C ALA A 13 13.98 -5.68 -4.50
N MET A 14 13.50 -4.70 -5.28
CA MET A 14 12.88 -3.50 -4.73
C MET A 14 11.54 -3.77 -4.05
N ALA A 15 10.69 -4.62 -4.63
CA ALA A 15 9.43 -4.99 -4.00
C ALA A 15 9.67 -5.77 -2.68
N GLU A 16 10.62 -6.70 -2.68
CA GLU A 16 11.04 -7.44 -1.48
C GLU A 16 11.65 -6.50 -0.42
N SER A 17 12.49 -5.54 -0.82
CA SER A 17 13.06 -4.57 0.13
C SER A 17 11.99 -3.64 0.73
N MET A 18 10.87 -3.43 0.04
CA MET A 18 9.71 -2.70 0.58
C MET A 18 8.85 -3.55 1.53
N GLY A 19 9.24 -4.79 1.83
CA GLY A 19 8.59 -5.66 2.82
C GLY A 19 7.53 -6.59 2.25
N VAL A 20 7.52 -6.81 0.93
CA VAL A 20 6.68 -7.86 0.32
C VAL A 20 7.30 -9.23 0.59
N GLU A 21 6.51 -10.12 1.19
CA GLU A 21 6.93 -11.48 1.57
C GLU A 21 6.38 -12.54 0.61
N SER A 22 5.26 -12.26 -0.07
CA SER A 22 4.71 -13.18 -1.07
C SER A 22 5.71 -13.47 -2.20
N PRO A 23 5.80 -14.73 -2.69
CA PRO A 23 6.68 -15.08 -3.79
C PRO A 23 6.39 -14.25 -5.05
N LEU A 24 7.42 -13.55 -5.53
CA LEU A 24 7.34 -12.76 -6.77
C LEU A 24 7.90 -13.54 -7.96
N GLU A 25 7.07 -13.60 -9.00
CA GLU A 25 7.39 -14.22 -10.28
C GLU A 25 8.45 -13.41 -11.01
N ALA A 26 9.38 -14.12 -11.67
CA ALA A 26 10.52 -13.50 -12.36
C ALA A 26 10.36 -13.48 -13.90
N HIS A 27 9.15 -13.71 -14.43
CA HIS A 27 8.87 -13.68 -15.85
C HIS A 27 8.45 -12.27 -16.34
N LYS A 28 8.54 -12.03 -17.66
CA LYS A 28 8.38 -10.69 -18.27
C LYS A 28 7.04 -10.01 -17.99
N THR A 29 6.00 -10.78 -17.68
CA THR A 29 4.66 -10.26 -17.37
C THR A 29 4.48 -9.87 -15.90
N MET A 30 5.49 -10.03 -15.03
CA MET A 30 5.40 -9.59 -13.62
C MET A 30 4.97 -8.13 -13.46
N VAL A 31 5.36 -7.26 -14.41
CA VAL A 31 5.01 -5.83 -14.42
C VAL A 31 3.51 -5.56 -14.63
N LEU A 32 2.75 -6.60 -14.97
CA LEU A 32 1.28 -6.58 -15.06
C LEU A 32 0.61 -7.06 -13.76
N GLY A 33 1.37 -7.41 -12.72
CA GLY A 33 0.84 -7.87 -11.44
C GLY A 33 0.33 -9.32 -11.48
N THR A 34 1.07 -10.23 -12.12
CA THR A 34 0.68 -11.64 -12.26
C THR A 34 0.95 -12.50 -11.02
N SER A 35 1.74 -11.99 -10.07
CA SER A 35 2.00 -12.69 -8.80
C SER A 35 0.82 -12.51 -7.84
N GLY A 36 0.37 -13.61 -7.25
CA GLY A 36 -0.55 -13.56 -6.13
C GLY A 36 0.15 -12.95 -4.92
N MET A 37 -0.41 -11.87 -4.38
CA MET A 37 0.10 -11.18 -3.20
C MET A 37 -1.01 -11.07 -2.17
N THR A 38 -0.64 -11.10 -0.89
CA THR A 38 -1.63 -10.89 0.17
C THR A 38 -2.05 -9.42 0.24
N VAL A 39 -3.23 -9.15 0.80
CA VAL A 39 -3.67 -7.78 1.10
C VAL A 39 -2.65 -7.07 2.01
N MET A 40 -2.04 -7.83 2.91
CA MET A 40 -1.04 -7.33 3.83
C MET A 40 0.26 -6.94 3.12
N ASP A 41 0.74 -7.70 2.13
CA ASP A 41 1.91 -7.32 1.33
C ASP A 41 1.67 -6.01 0.59
N GLN A 42 0.48 -5.84 0.00
CA GLN A 42 0.11 -4.60 -0.69
C GLN A 42 0.10 -3.41 0.26
N ALA A 43 -0.52 -3.54 1.44
CA ALA A 43 -0.52 -2.48 2.44
C ALA A 43 0.91 -2.17 2.92
N THR A 44 1.74 -3.20 3.13
CA THR A 44 3.12 -3.07 3.59
C THR A 44 3.98 -2.31 2.59
N GLY A 45 3.97 -2.73 1.32
CA GLY A 45 4.73 -2.06 0.27
C GLY A 45 4.30 -0.61 0.08
N TYR A 46 2.99 -0.32 0.08
CA TYR A 46 2.51 1.06 -0.05
C TYR A 46 2.82 1.92 1.18
N SER A 47 2.92 1.31 2.37
CA SER A 47 3.23 2.05 3.60
C SER A 47 4.60 2.72 3.55
N VAL A 48 5.55 2.17 2.77
CA VAL A 48 6.87 2.77 2.57
C VAL A 48 6.77 4.18 1.96
N PHE A 49 5.83 4.40 1.05
CA PHE A 49 5.58 5.71 0.44
C PHE A 49 5.00 6.72 1.44
N ALA A 50 4.09 6.26 2.31
CA ALA A 50 3.50 7.07 3.37
C ALA A 50 4.53 7.38 4.48
N GLN A 51 5.49 6.48 4.71
CA GLN A 51 6.50 6.54 5.76
C GLN A 51 7.84 7.10 5.29
N ASN A 52 7.80 8.08 4.38
CA ASN A 52 8.98 8.79 3.91
C ASN A 52 10.08 7.89 3.32
N GLY A 53 9.73 6.73 2.75
CA GLY A 53 10.66 5.78 2.14
C GLY A 53 11.29 4.78 3.09
N PHE A 54 10.80 4.66 4.33
CA PHE A 54 11.27 3.67 5.32
C PHE A 54 10.40 2.41 5.35
N VAL A 55 11.04 1.27 5.60
CA VAL A 55 10.41 -0.04 5.79
C VAL A 55 10.70 -0.56 7.21
N GLY A 56 9.93 -1.55 7.66
CA GLY A 56 10.20 -2.26 8.92
C GLY A 56 9.34 -1.83 10.10
N SER A 57 8.23 -1.15 9.86
CA SER A 57 7.30 -0.70 10.90
C SER A 57 6.04 -1.54 11.06
N ARG A 58 5.81 -2.53 10.19
CA ARG A 58 4.64 -3.43 10.26
C ARG A 58 4.74 -4.35 11.48
N HIS A 59 3.78 -4.24 12.38
CA HIS A 59 3.66 -5.12 13.55
C HIS A 59 2.20 -5.19 14.01
N GLY A 60 1.83 -6.31 14.65
CA GLY A 60 0.51 -6.49 15.30
C GLY A 60 0.56 -6.51 16.83
N ILE A 61 1.76 -6.65 17.40
CA ILE A 61 1.99 -6.72 18.85
C ILE A 61 2.87 -5.54 19.23
N THR A 62 2.35 -4.66 20.08
CA THR A 62 3.10 -3.49 20.58
C THR A 62 3.87 -3.81 21.85
N GLN A 63 3.29 -4.61 22.75
CA GLN A 63 3.90 -4.97 24.02
C GLN A 63 3.39 -6.33 24.52
N LEU A 64 4.25 -7.11 25.16
CA LEU A 64 3.90 -8.32 25.91
C LEU A 64 4.24 -8.11 27.38
N VAL A 65 3.25 -8.36 28.25
CA VAL A 65 3.37 -8.12 29.69
C VAL A 65 2.96 -9.39 30.45
N THR A 66 3.71 -9.75 31.48
CA THR A 66 3.37 -10.87 32.37
C THR A 66 2.21 -10.48 33.30
N ARG A 67 1.64 -11.47 34.00
CA ARG A 67 0.61 -11.23 35.03
C ARG A 67 1.11 -10.31 36.16
N THR A 68 2.42 -10.27 36.43
CA THR A 68 3.02 -9.42 37.48
C THR A 68 3.30 -8.00 37.00
N GLY A 69 3.01 -7.68 35.74
CA GLY A 69 3.25 -6.35 35.15
C GLY A 69 4.65 -6.18 34.54
N GLU A 70 5.45 -7.24 34.45
CA GLU A 70 6.76 -7.19 33.82
C GLU A 70 6.64 -7.16 32.30
N VAL A 71 7.30 -6.21 31.64
CA VAL A 71 7.34 -6.09 30.17
C VAL A 71 8.39 -7.07 29.64
N VAL A 72 7.93 -8.09 28.90
CA VAL A 72 8.77 -9.12 28.27
C VAL A 72 9.20 -8.71 26.87
N TYR A 73 8.38 -7.89 26.22
CA TYR A 73 8.64 -7.38 24.88
C TYR A 73 7.99 -6.00 24.72
N ASP A 74 8.71 -5.07 24.13
CA ASP A 74 8.25 -3.74 23.76
C ASP A 74 8.73 -3.43 22.34
N TRP A 75 7.81 -3.36 21.38
CA TRP A 75 8.15 -3.13 19.97
C TRP A 75 9.00 -1.88 19.78
N ALA A 76 8.71 -0.80 20.53
CA ALA A 76 9.44 0.45 20.38
C ALA A 76 10.93 0.35 20.82
N LYS A 77 11.28 -0.66 21.61
CA LYS A 77 12.63 -0.86 22.15
C LYS A 77 13.34 -2.05 21.50
N ASP A 78 12.62 -3.14 21.28
CA ASP A 78 13.19 -4.44 20.95
C ASP A 78 13.14 -4.75 19.45
N ALA A 79 12.27 -4.07 18.68
CA ALA A 79 12.20 -4.28 17.25
C ALA A 79 13.40 -3.65 16.52
N PRO A 80 13.87 -4.26 15.41
CA PRO A 80 14.86 -3.62 14.56
C PRO A 80 14.40 -2.23 14.10
N PRO A 81 15.28 -1.22 14.11
CA PRO A 81 14.91 0.11 13.69
C PRO A 81 14.52 0.12 12.19
N PRO A 82 13.49 0.88 11.80
CA PRO A 82 13.17 1.09 10.40
C PRO A 82 14.38 1.61 9.61
N HIS A 83 14.53 1.17 8.36
CA HIS A 83 15.60 1.64 7.48
C HIS A 83 15.03 2.13 6.14
N ARG A 84 15.75 3.04 5.51
CA ARG A 84 15.33 3.67 4.26
C ARG A 84 15.60 2.75 3.07
N VAL A 85 14.59 2.54 2.23
CA VAL A 85 14.68 1.76 0.98
C VAL A 85 14.41 2.60 -0.28
N LEU A 86 13.78 3.78 -0.13
CA LEU A 86 13.58 4.73 -1.22
C LEU A 86 14.40 6.01 -0.99
N SER A 87 15.04 6.49 -2.05
CA SER A 87 15.63 7.83 -2.07
C SER A 87 14.54 8.89 -2.01
N GLU A 88 14.86 10.05 -1.44
CA GLU A 88 13.90 11.18 -1.33
C GLU A 88 13.38 11.63 -2.70
N LYS A 89 14.24 11.60 -3.73
CA LYS A 89 13.85 11.94 -5.11
C LYS A 89 12.85 10.92 -5.68
N ALA A 90 13.11 9.62 -5.51
CA ALA A 90 12.20 8.58 -5.98
C ALA A 90 10.85 8.66 -5.25
N LEU A 91 10.90 8.87 -3.94
CA LEU A 91 9.72 9.07 -3.10
C LEU A 91 8.88 10.25 -3.56
N LYS A 92 9.48 11.44 -3.73
CA LYS A 92 8.77 12.65 -4.18
C LYS A 92 8.04 12.40 -5.50
N TYR A 93 8.74 11.85 -6.50
CA TYR A 93 8.10 11.56 -7.79
C TYR A 93 6.99 10.52 -7.69
N MET A 94 7.20 9.42 -6.95
CA MET A 94 6.17 8.40 -6.77
C MET A 94 4.94 8.95 -6.07
N ASN A 95 5.10 9.71 -5.00
CA ASN A 95 3.98 10.29 -4.26
C ASN A 95 3.23 11.32 -5.11
N THR A 96 3.94 12.14 -5.91
CA THR A 96 3.28 13.08 -6.85
C THR A 96 2.44 12.33 -7.88
N MET A 97 2.99 11.27 -8.48
CA MET A 97 2.24 10.47 -9.46
C MET A 97 1.04 9.77 -8.83
N LEU A 98 1.18 9.18 -7.65
CA LEU A 98 0.11 8.47 -6.96
C LEU A 98 -0.99 9.42 -6.45
N ALA A 99 -0.64 10.64 -6.04
CA ALA A 99 -1.59 11.68 -5.64
C ALA A 99 -2.43 12.22 -6.81
N ALA A 100 -1.90 12.14 -8.05
CA ALA A 100 -2.67 12.52 -9.24
C ALA A 100 -3.78 11.51 -9.58
N VAL A 101 -3.65 10.24 -9.18
CA VAL A 101 -4.59 9.17 -9.59
C VAL A 101 -6.01 9.39 -9.05
N PRO A 102 -6.22 9.81 -7.78
CA PRO A 102 -7.56 10.17 -7.31
C PRO A 102 -8.09 11.48 -7.91
N VAL A 103 -7.23 12.40 -8.37
CA VAL A 103 -7.66 13.70 -8.91
C VAL A 103 -8.08 13.61 -10.36
N ILE A 104 -7.20 13.08 -11.22
CA ILE A 104 -7.41 13.06 -12.67
C ILE A 104 -7.52 11.65 -13.24
N GLY A 105 -7.17 10.61 -12.46
CA GLY A 105 -7.08 9.23 -12.91
C GLY A 105 -8.28 8.34 -12.56
N THR A 106 -8.00 7.06 -12.36
CA THR A 106 -9.00 6.00 -12.17
C THR A 106 -9.56 5.90 -10.75
N ALA A 107 -8.95 6.57 -9.78
CA ALA A 107 -9.28 6.44 -8.36
C ALA A 107 -10.18 7.58 -7.84
N ARG A 108 -10.93 8.27 -8.69
CA ARG A 108 -11.75 9.44 -8.29
C ARG A 108 -12.67 9.18 -7.09
N ARG A 109 -13.19 7.96 -6.98
CA ARG A 109 -14.07 7.56 -5.85
C ARG A 109 -13.34 7.34 -4.53
N ALA A 110 -12.01 7.38 -4.51
CA ALA A 110 -11.20 7.31 -3.29
C ALA A 110 -10.92 8.69 -2.67
N GLN A 111 -11.34 9.79 -3.32
CA GLN A 111 -11.08 11.14 -2.80
C GLN A 111 -11.74 11.37 -1.44
N LEU A 112 -11.02 12.11 -0.59
CA LEU A 112 -11.46 12.55 0.71
C LEU A 112 -11.56 14.08 0.72
N PRO A 113 -12.57 14.68 1.36
CA PRO A 113 -12.64 16.13 1.52
C PRO A 113 -11.44 16.64 2.34
N ASN A 114 -10.74 17.66 1.82
CA ASN A 114 -9.63 18.35 2.49
C ASN A 114 -8.43 17.48 2.92
N ILE A 115 -8.33 16.25 2.40
CA ILE A 115 -7.24 15.32 2.71
C ILE A 115 -6.62 14.86 1.39
N VAL A 116 -5.31 15.04 1.25
CA VAL A 116 -4.58 14.53 0.08
C VAL A 116 -4.54 13.01 0.15
N VAL A 117 -4.99 12.35 -0.92
CA VAL A 117 -4.97 10.90 -1.10
C VAL A 117 -4.01 10.55 -2.21
N ALA A 118 -3.14 9.57 -1.96
CA ALA A 118 -2.32 8.93 -2.97
C ALA A 118 -2.68 7.45 -3.05
N GLY A 119 -2.76 6.88 -4.25
CA GLY A 119 -3.07 5.46 -4.36
C GLY A 119 -3.24 4.99 -5.79
N LYS A 120 -3.55 3.72 -5.94
CA LYS A 120 -3.69 3.08 -7.25
C LYS A 120 -4.79 2.04 -7.26
N THR A 121 -5.55 2.05 -8.35
CA THR A 121 -6.49 0.97 -8.68
C THR A 121 -5.76 -0.21 -9.32
N GLY A 122 -6.14 -1.43 -8.95
CA GLY A 122 -5.76 -2.68 -9.64
C GLY A 122 -6.99 -3.44 -10.12
N THR A 123 -6.89 -4.12 -11.25
CA THR A 123 -7.95 -4.99 -11.77
C THR A 123 -7.28 -6.11 -12.56
N THR A 124 -7.58 -7.35 -12.22
CA THR A 124 -7.01 -8.52 -12.93
C THR A 124 -7.83 -8.86 -14.16
N GLN A 125 -7.27 -9.75 -14.99
CA GLN A 125 -7.93 -10.21 -16.21
C GLN A 125 -9.29 -10.84 -15.91
N SER A 126 -10.23 -10.66 -16.84
CA SER A 126 -11.61 -11.15 -16.71
C SER A 126 -12.37 -10.64 -15.47
N TYR A 127 -11.93 -9.52 -14.87
CA TYR A 127 -12.58 -8.90 -13.72
C TYR A 127 -12.71 -9.85 -12.52
N ARG A 128 -11.71 -10.68 -12.26
CA ARG A 128 -11.72 -11.61 -11.11
C ARG A 128 -11.41 -10.90 -9.80
N ASP A 129 -10.47 -9.97 -9.85
CA ASP A 129 -10.02 -9.22 -8.68
C ASP A 129 -10.11 -7.73 -8.94
N ALA A 130 -10.58 -6.99 -7.94
CA ALA A 130 -10.57 -5.55 -7.93
C ALA A 130 -9.86 -5.05 -6.68
N TRP A 131 -8.89 -4.16 -6.88
CA TRP A 131 -8.02 -3.64 -5.83
C TRP A 131 -8.06 -2.12 -5.78
N PHE A 132 -8.04 -1.57 -4.58
CA PHE A 132 -7.56 -0.22 -4.36
C PHE A 132 -6.59 -0.21 -3.18
N VAL A 133 -5.38 0.27 -3.42
CA VAL A 133 -4.37 0.44 -2.39
C VAL A 133 -3.98 1.90 -2.35
N GLY A 134 -4.06 2.51 -1.19
CA GLY A 134 -3.86 3.94 -1.05
C GLY A 134 -3.49 4.34 0.37
N PHE A 135 -3.02 5.58 0.48
CA PHE A 135 -2.58 6.17 1.73
C PHE A 135 -2.85 7.68 1.77
N THR A 136 -2.87 8.20 2.99
CA THR A 136 -2.75 9.61 3.34
C THR A 136 -1.44 9.79 4.11
N GLY A 137 -1.16 10.98 4.66
CA GLY A 137 -0.03 11.13 5.57
C GLY A 137 -0.22 10.41 6.92
N ASN A 138 -1.43 9.96 7.23
CA ASN A 138 -1.76 9.31 8.50
C ASN A 138 -1.85 7.78 8.38
N TYR A 139 -2.50 7.27 7.33
CA TYR A 139 -2.84 5.85 7.24
C TYR A 139 -2.59 5.29 5.84
N THR A 140 -2.26 4.01 5.78
CA THR A 140 -2.21 3.21 4.55
C THR A 140 -3.22 2.08 4.66
N ALA A 141 -3.97 1.81 3.59
CA ALA A 141 -4.83 0.63 3.53
C ALA A 141 -4.87 0.02 2.12
N ALA A 142 -5.02 -1.30 2.08
CA ALA A 142 -5.29 -2.08 0.88
C ALA A 142 -6.68 -2.70 0.98
N VAL A 143 -7.47 -2.57 -0.08
CA VAL A 143 -8.79 -3.19 -0.20
C VAL A 143 -8.81 -4.06 -1.44
N TRP A 144 -9.15 -5.33 -1.25
CA TRP A 144 -9.41 -6.29 -2.30
C TRP A 144 -10.87 -6.73 -2.23
N LEU A 145 -11.47 -6.93 -3.40
CA LEU A 145 -12.74 -7.62 -3.56
C LEU A 145 -12.63 -8.59 -4.74
N GLY A 146 -13.09 -9.81 -4.52
CA GLY A 146 -13.14 -10.90 -5.49
C GLY A 146 -13.97 -12.06 -4.94
N ASN A 147 -14.14 -13.11 -5.73
CA ASN A 147 -14.82 -14.33 -5.30
C ASN A 147 -13.78 -15.38 -4.90
N ASP A 148 -13.98 -16.05 -3.77
CA ASP A 148 -13.05 -17.07 -3.27
C ASP A 148 -12.89 -18.26 -4.22
N ASP A 149 -13.92 -18.54 -5.04
CA ASP A 149 -13.92 -19.58 -6.06
C ASP A 149 -13.31 -19.14 -7.41
N PHE A 150 -12.72 -17.95 -7.46
CA PHE A 150 -12.07 -17.36 -8.64
C PHE A 150 -12.99 -17.11 -9.84
N THR A 151 -14.31 -17.16 -9.63
CA THR A 151 -15.28 -16.75 -10.65
C THR A 151 -15.18 -15.25 -10.92
N ALA A 152 -15.55 -14.85 -12.14
CA ALA A 152 -15.54 -13.45 -12.51
C ALA A 152 -16.56 -12.65 -11.67
N THR A 153 -16.18 -11.45 -11.28
CA THR A 153 -17.11 -10.50 -10.66
C THR A 153 -18.00 -9.86 -11.74
N ASN A 154 -19.00 -9.08 -11.34
CA ASN A 154 -19.84 -8.33 -12.29
C ASN A 154 -19.11 -7.11 -12.88
N LYS A 155 -18.03 -7.36 -13.64
CA LYS A 155 -17.16 -6.35 -14.26
C LYS A 155 -16.63 -5.31 -13.26
N MET A 156 -16.35 -5.74 -12.03
CA MET A 156 -15.84 -4.86 -10.99
C MET A 156 -14.42 -4.41 -11.31
N THR A 157 -14.11 -3.15 -11.01
CA THR A 157 -12.77 -2.59 -11.19
C THR A 157 -12.30 -1.94 -9.89
N GLY A 158 -11.00 -1.72 -9.76
CA GLY A 158 -10.43 -1.11 -8.55
C GLY A 158 -11.01 0.27 -8.21
N GLY A 159 -11.40 1.04 -9.22
CA GLY A 159 -11.99 2.38 -9.07
C GLY A 159 -13.49 2.39 -8.72
N SER A 160 -14.12 1.22 -8.56
CA SER A 160 -15.52 1.10 -8.12
C SER A 160 -15.61 0.75 -6.63
N LEU A 161 -16.08 -0.45 -6.29
CA LEU A 161 -16.35 -0.85 -4.90
C LEU A 161 -15.09 -0.80 -4.01
N PRO A 162 -13.89 -1.27 -4.43
CA PRO A 162 -12.71 -1.20 -3.57
C PRO A 162 -12.32 0.22 -3.18
N ALA A 163 -12.29 1.15 -4.14
CA ALA A 163 -12.02 2.56 -3.87
C ALA A 163 -13.07 3.19 -2.94
N MET A 164 -14.35 2.85 -3.10
CA MET A 164 -15.41 3.36 -2.22
C MET A 164 -15.35 2.78 -0.80
N VAL A 165 -15.00 1.49 -0.64
CA VAL A 165 -14.78 0.87 0.67
C VAL A 165 -13.59 1.52 1.37
N TRP A 166 -12.47 1.70 0.65
CA TRP A 166 -11.30 2.41 1.17
C TRP A 166 -11.66 3.83 1.59
N GLN A 167 -12.42 4.56 0.77
CA GLN A 167 -12.85 5.93 1.05
C GLN A 167 -13.67 6.00 2.34
N ARG A 168 -14.65 5.10 2.51
CA ARG A 168 -15.50 5.07 3.71
C ARG A 168 -14.69 4.77 4.97
N LEU A 169 -13.78 3.80 4.89
CA LEU A 169 -12.86 3.49 5.98
C LEU A 169 -12.03 4.73 6.36
N MET A 170 -11.47 5.41 5.36
CA MET A 170 -10.61 6.56 5.60
C MET A 170 -11.37 7.80 6.08
N VAL A 171 -12.60 8.04 5.61
CA VAL A 171 -13.46 9.10 6.18
C VAL A 171 -13.63 8.89 7.67
N TYR A 172 -13.89 7.65 8.10
CA TYR A 172 -14.03 7.32 9.52
C TYR A 172 -12.70 7.46 10.27
N ALA A 173 -11.62 6.90 9.72
CA ALA A 173 -10.30 6.92 10.37
C ALA A 173 -9.73 8.32 10.57
N HIS A 174 -10.12 9.31 9.75
CA HIS A 174 -9.64 10.69 9.84
C HIS A 174 -10.53 11.61 10.70
N GLN A 175 -11.49 11.06 11.45
CA GLN A 175 -12.28 11.87 12.38
C GLN A 175 -11.45 12.23 13.63
N ASN A 176 -11.42 13.53 13.97
CA ASN A 176 -10.80 14.06 15.19
C ASN A 176 -9.31 13.73 15.35
N ILE A 177 -8.55 13.80 14.26
CA ILE A 177 -7.09 13.63 14.27
C ILE A 177 -6.38 14.81 13.61
N ASP A 178 -5.12 14.99 13.98
CA ASP A 178 -4.23 15.89 13.27
C ASP A 178 -3.84 15.28 11.92
N LEU A 179 -4.14 16.01 10.84
CA LEU A 179 -3.83 15.59 9.48
C LEU A 179 -2.34 15.77 9.20
N LYS A 180 -1.68 14.69 8.79
CA LYS A 180 -0.29 14.71 8.39
C LYS A 180 -0.19 14.87 6.87
N PRO A 181 0.76 15.68 6.37
CA PRO A 181 1.02 15.74 4.94
C PRO A 181 1.60 14.42 4.44
N ILE A 182 1.38 14.12 3.16
CA ILE A 182 2.11 13.02 2.50
C ILE A 182 3.55 13.47 2.27
N PRO A 183 4.57 12.70 2.70
CA PRO A 183 5.97 13.08 2.53
C PRO A 183 6.33 13.34 1.06
N GLY A 184 7.11 14.40 0.83
CA GLY A 184 7.59 14.78 -0.51
C GLY A 184 6.55 15.50 -1.39
N LEU A 185 5.34 15.73 -0.89
CA LEU A 185 4.38 16.64 -1.50
C LEU A 185 4.46 18.01 -0.83
N ASP A 186 4.30 19.05 -1.64
CA ASP A 186 4.29 20.45 -1.21
C ASP A 186 2.86 20.88 -0.84
#